data_AF-A0A452E1N8-F1
#
_entry.id   AF-A0A452E1N8-F1
#
_cell.length_a   1.000
_cell.length_b   1.000
_cell.length_c   1.000
_cell.angle_alpha   90.00
_cell.angle_beta   90.00
_cell.angle_gamma   90.00
#
_symmetry.space_group_name_H-M   'P 1'
#
loop_
_entity.id
_entity.type
_entity.pdbx_description
1 polymer ?
#
loop_
_entity_poly.entity_id
_entity_poly.type
_entity_poly.pdbx_seq_one_letter_code
_entity_poly.pdbx_strand_id
1 'polypeptide(L)' 'MSRNLHTAFIFGGFIFLIGVAFYPIYSRPLLRLEEKEQAINRAGIVQEDVQPPGLKVWSDPFGRK' A
#
# COMPACT_ATOMS: atom_id res chain seq x y z
N MET A 1 27.10 -10.63 28.66
CA MET A 1 26.46 -10.47 27.33
C MET A 1 27.48 -9.84 26.40
N SER A 2 27.79 -10.44 25.24
CA SER A 2 28.74 -9.80 24.31
C SER A 2 28.13 -8.49 23.81
N ARG A 3 28.95 -7.42 23.73
CA ARG A 3 28.49 -6.08 23.31
C ARG A 3 27.76 -6.12 21.95
N ASN A 4 28.19 -7.03 21.08
CA ASN A 4 27.64 -7.25 19.74
C ASN A 4 26.21 -7.83 19.78
N LEU A 5 25.90 -8.67 20.78
CA LEU A 5 24.57 -9.26 20.92
C LEU A 5 23.54 -8.20 21.33
N HIS A 6 23.93 -7.27 22.21
CA HIS A 6 23.07 -6.16 22.61
C HIS A 6 22.74 -5.25 21.41
N THR A 7 23.76 -4.89 20.63
CA THR A 7 23.56 -4.08 19.41
C THR A 7 22.68 -4.79 18.38
N ALA A 8 22.84 -6.11 18.20
CA ALA A 8 22.02 -6.89 17.29
C ALA A 8 20.53 -6.88 17.70
N PHE A 9 20.24 -6.99 18.99
CA PHE A 9 18.85 -6.92 19.48
C PHE A 9 18.23 -5.54 19.29
N ILE A 10 18.97 -4.47 19.57
CA ILE A 10 18.46 -3.10 19.38
C ILE A 10 18.15 -2.86 17.90
N PHE A 11 19.10 -3.16 17.01
CA PHE A 11 18.90 -2.95 15.58
C PHE A 11 17.82 -3.86 14.98
N GLY A 12 17.83 -5.14 15.34
CA GLY A 12 16.83 -6.10 14.90
C GLY A 12 15.43 -5.72 15.36
N GLY A 13 15.27 -5.33 16.62
CA GLY A 13 14.00 -4.86 17.17
C GLY A 13 13.50 -3.59 16.49
N PHE A 14 14.40 -2.65 16.19
CA PHE A 14 14.04 -1.42 15.49
C PHE A 14 13.53 -1.70 14.06
N ILE A 15 14.24 -2.52 13.28
CA ILE A 15 13.81 -2.91 11.92
C ILE A 15 12.47 -3.67 11.97
N PHE A 16 12.30 -4.54 12.96
CA PHE A 16 11.05 -5.27 13.16
C PHE A 16 9.87 -4.32 13.43
N LEU A 17 10.05 -3.33 14.32
CA LEU A 17 9.01 -2.34 14.61
C LEU A 17 8.63 -1.51 13.38
N ILE A 18 9.61 -1.09 12.57
CA ILE A 18 9.36 -0.45 11.28
C ILE A 18 8.52 -1.37 10.40
N GLY A 19 8.95 -2.62 10.21
CA GLY A 19 8.23 -3.60 9.41
C GLY A 19 6.77 -3.76 9.85
N VAL A 20 6.52 -3.89 11.15
CA VAL A 20 5.17 -4.01 11.73
C VAL A 20 4.34 -2.75 11.50
N ALA A 21 4.91 -1.56 11.71
CA ALA A 21 4.19 -0.30 11.52
C ALA A 21 3.78 -0.08 10.05
N PHE A 22 4.62 -0.48 9.09
CA PHE A 22 4.35 -0.34 7.66
C PHE A 22 3.61 -1.53 7.04
N TYR A 23 3.58 -2.69 7.71
CA TYR A 23 2.89 -3.89 7.24
C TYR A 23 1.44 -3.66 6.77
N PRO A 24 0.57 -2.96 7.51
CA PRO A 24 -0.81 -2.73 7.06
C PRO A 24 -0.89 -1.81 5.84
N ILE A 25 0.07 -0.89 5.63
CA ILE A 25 0.06 0.03 4.48
C ILE A 25 0.31 -0.73 3.18
N TYR A 26 1.23 -1.70 3.21
CA TYR A 26 1.52 -2.56 2.05
C TYR A 26 0.47 -3.65 1.84
N SER A 27 0.04 -4.33 2.91
CA SER A 27 -0.84 -5.51 2.82
C SER A 27 -2.32 -5.18 2.64
N ARG A 28 -2.84 -4.11 3.27
CA ARG A 28 -4.26 -3.73 3.19
C ARG A 28 -4.79 -3.58 1.75
N PRO A 29 -4.11 -2.85 0.85
CA PRO A 29 -4.61 -2.73 -0.53
C PRO A 29 -4.45 -4.01 -1.37
N LEU A 30 -3.52 -4.90 -1.00
CA LEU A 30 -3.37 -6.20 -1.67
C LEU A 30 -4.47 -7.18 -1.26
N LEU A 31 -4.89 -7.15 0.01
CA LEU A 31 -5.91 -8.06 0.56
C LEU A 31 -7.34 -7.55 0.35
N ARG A 32 -7.53 -6.26 0.10
CA ARG A 32 -8.85 -5.62 -0.09
C ARG A 32 -8.86 -4.89 -1.43
N LEU A 33 -9.12 -5.66 -2.49
CA LEU A 33 -9.01 -5.20 -3.88
C LEU A 33 -9.87 -3.95 -4.16
N GLU A 34 -11.08 -3.90 -3.60
CA GLU A 34 -11.96 -2.73 -3.59
C GLU A 34 -12.78 -2.71 -2.29
N GLU A 35 -12.89 -1.54 -1.66
CA GLU A 35 -13.90 -1.34 -0.64
C GLU A 35 -15.26 -1.27 -1.35
N LYS A 36 -16.26 -2.04 -0.89
CA LYS A 36 -17.60 -2.10 -1.52
C LYS A 36 -18.20 -0.71 -1.78
N GLU A 37 -17.93 0.23 -0.88
CA GLU A 37 -18.33 1.62 -0.97
C GLU A 37 -17.69 2.33 -2.18
N GLN A 38 -16.42 2.05 -2.47
CA GLN A 38 -15.73 2.64 -3.61
C GLN A 38 -16.24 2.09 -4.94
N ALA A 39 -16.55 0.79 -5.00
CA ALA A 39 -17.17 0.19 -6.19
C ALA A 39 -18.55 0.81 -6.48
N ILE A 40 -19.36 1.04 -5.43
CA ILE A 40 -20.66 1.72 -5.55
C ILE A 40 -20.47 3.18 -5.99
N ASN A 41 -19.56 3.92 -5.35
CA ASN A 41 -19.34 5.34 -5.64
C ASN A 41 -18.71 5.59 -7.03
N ARG A 42 -18.06 4.57 -7.61
CA ARG A 42 -17.43 4.64 -8.95
C ARG A 42 -18.26 3.97 -10.05
N ALA A 43 -19.45 3.47 -9.73
CA ALA A 43 -20.32 2.86 -10.73
C ALA A 43 -20.65 3.88 -11.84
N GLY A 44 -20.35 3.51 -13.09
CA GLY A 44 -20.62 4.35 -14.26
C GLY A 44 -19.62 5.48 -14.52
N ILE A 45 -18.54 5.59 -13.73
CA ILE A 45 -17.46 6.55 -14.00
C ILE A 45 -16.43 5.89 -14.93
N VAL A 46 -16.33 6.41 -16.15
CA VAL A 46 -15.23 6.10 -17.08
C VAL A 46 -14.05 6.99 -16.68
N GLN A 47 -12.97 6.39 -16.16
CA GLN A 47 -11.84 7.15 -15.59
C GLN A 47 -11.13 7.99 -16.66
N GLU A 48 -11.11 7.49 -17.89
CA GLU A 48 -10.55 8.13 -19.07
C GLU A 48 -11.22 9.49 -19.36
N ASP A 49 -12.52 9.61 -19.07
CA ASP A 49 -13.32 10.81 -19.35
C ASP A 49 -13.18 11.89 -18.28
N VAL A 50 -12.84 11.49 -17.04
CA VAL A 50 -12.63 12.41 -15.92
C VAL A 50 -11.22 13.01 -15.94
N GLN A 51 -10.26 12.28 -16.51
CA GLN A 51 -8.86 12.70 -16.44
C GLN A 51 -8.52 13.78 -17.47
N PRO A 52 -7.59 14.69 -17.13
CA PRO A 52 -7.14 15.71 -18.07
C PRO A 52 -6.51 15.07 -19.30
N PRO A 53 -6.80 15.59 -20.51
CA PRO A 53 -6.21 15.05 -21.74
C PRO A 53 -4.69 15.18 -21.74
N GLY A 54 -4.00 14.18 -22.27
CA GLY A 54 -2.53 14.15 -22.37
C GLY A 54 -1.80 13.57 -21.16
N LEU A 55 -2.52 13.16 -20.10
CA LEU A 55 -1.96 12.43 -18.97
C LEU A 55 -2.26 10.94 -19.07
N LYS A 56 -1.33 10.10 -18.57
CA LYS A 56 -1.56 8.66 -18.47
C LYS A 56 -2.73 8.43 -17.52
N VAL A 57 -3.73 7.66 -17.97
CA VAL A 57 -4.85 7.28 -17.14
C VAL A 57 -4.34 6.52 -15.92
N TRP A 58 -4.52 7.11 -14.74
CA TRP A 58 -4.10 6.47 -13.48
C TRP A 58 -5.10 5.38 -13.09
N SER A 59 -5.11 4.28 -13.85
CA SER A 59 -5.81 3.06 -13.47
C SER A 59 -4.97 2.31 -12.42
N ASP A 60 -5.67 1.75 -11.43
CA ASP A 60 -5.19 1.02 -10.25
C ASP A 60 -3.66 1.07 -10.01
N PRO A 61 -3.16 1.69 -8.92
CA PRO A 61 -1.71 1.75 -8.65
C PRO A 61 -1.02 0.38 -8.55
N PHE A 62 -1.78 -0.71 -8.43
CA PHE A 62 -1.28 -2.09 -8.44
C PHE A 62 -1.28 -2.76 -9.82
N GLY A 63 -1.73 -2.07 -10.87
CA GLY A 63 -1.70 -2.57 -12.25
C GLY A 63 -2.53 -3.84 -12.49
N ARG A 64 -3.55 -4.09 -11.67
CA ARG A 64 -4.46 -5.23 -11.84
C ARG A 64 -5.32 -4.98 -13.09
N LYS A 65 -5.39 -5.99 -13.97
CA LYS A 65 -6.16 -5.95 -15.21
C LYS A 65 -7.64 -6.19 -14.97
#